data_AF-A0A3D2MTJ1-F1
#
_entry.id   AF-A0A3D2MTJ1-F1
#
_cell.length_a   1.000
_cell.length_b   1.000
_cell.length_c   1.000
_cell.angle_alpha   90.00
_cell.angle_beta   90.00
_cell.angle_gamma   90.00
#
_symmetry.space_group_name_H-M   'P 1'
#
loop_
_entity.id
_entity.type
_entity.pdbx_description
1 polymer ?
#
loop_
_entity_poly.entity_id
_entity_poly.type
_entity_poly.pdbx_seq_one_letter_code
_entity_poly.pdbx_strand_id
1 'polypeptide(L)'
;AARIGFEFDSVEDLLNKVREEIQELQEATSPEHKREEMGDVLFIVAKVARWLNIDAEEALREANRKFRRRFQKVEEIMREEGRTIGSYSSGEWEELWEKVKE
;
A
#
# COMPACT_ATOMS: atom_id res chain seq x y z
N ALA A 1 -18.68 19.50 4.45
CA ALA A 1 -18.11 18.86 5.66
C ALA A 1 -16.69 19.39 5.93
N ALA A 2 -16.54 20.71 6.09
CA ALA A 2 -15.25 21.40 6.27
C ALA A 2 -15.13 22.02 7.67
N ARG A 3 -15.64 21.34 8.71
CA ARG A 3 -15.76 21.96 10.05
C ARG A 3 -15.83 20.95 11.18
N ILE A 4 -14.92 19.99 11.21
CA ILE A 4 -14.60 19.21 12.42
C ILE A 4 -13.08 19.02 12.47
N GLY A 5 -12.40 19.99 13.08
CA GLY A 5 -11.32 19.79 14.05
C GLY A 5 -10.14 18.85 13.76
N PHE A 6 -9.62 18.77 12.54
CA PHE A 6 -8.27 18.25 12.31
C PHE A 6 -7.48 19.27 11.49
N GLU A 7 -7.09 20.35 12.15
CA GLU A 7 -6.06 21.25 11.62
C GLU A 7 -4.72 20.52 11.80
N PHE A 8 -4.15 20.06 10.69
CA PHE A 8 -2.77 19.58 10.68
C PHE A 8 -1.89 20.77 10.33
N ASP A 9 -0.92 21.07 11.17
CA ASP A 9 -0.02 22.22 10.99
C ASP A 9 1.16 21.87 10.07
N SER A 10 1.41 20.58 9.86
CA SER A 10 2.48 20.08 9.02
C SER A 10 2.16 18.73 8.37
N VAL A 11 2.97 18.37 7.37
CA VAL A 11 2.94 17.01 6.81
C VAL A 11 3.39 15.96 7.83
N GLU A 12 4.24 16.33 8.80
CA GLU A 12 4.69 15.40 9.84
C GLU A 12 3.52 15.02 10.77
N ASP A 13 2.62 15.96 11.08
CA ASP A 13 1.42 15.66 11.88
C ASP A 13 0.50 14.68 11.17
N LEU A 14 0.34 14.84 9.84
CA LEU A 14 -0.39 13.89 9.01
C LEU A 14 0.28 12.52 8.99
N LEU A 15 1.61 12.45 8.86
CA LEU A 15 2.35 11.18 8.88
C LEU A 15 2.32 10.52 10.26
N ASN A 16 2.31 11.29 11.34
CA ASN A 16 2.10 10.78 12.69
C ASN A 16 0.70 10.18 12.83
N LYS A 17 -0.33 10.85 12.30
CA LYS A 17 -1.68 10.28 12.30
C LYS A 17 -1.76 9.00 11.47
N VAL A 18 -1.08 8.91 10.32
CA VAL A 18 -0.96 7.63 9.57
C VAL A 18 -0.40 6.50 10.45
N ARG A 19 0.63 6.78 11.25
CA ARG A 19 1.23 5.79 12.15
C ARG A 19 0.25 5.37 13.25
N GLU A 20 -0.53 6.30 13.79
CA GLU A 20 -1.58 6.06 14.77
C GLU A 20 -2.67 5.15 14.22
N GLU A 21 -3.26 5.46 13.05
CA GLU A 21 -4.30 4.62 12.43
C GLU A 21 -3.79 3.19 12.11
N ILE A 22 -2.52 3.05 11.74
CA ILE A 22 -1.89 1.74 11.53
C ILE A 22 -1.81 0.96 12.85
N GLN A 23 -1.51 1.63 13.95
CA GLN A 23 -1.48 1.00 15.27
C GLN A 23 -2.89 0.57 15.70
N GLU A 24 -3.91 1.41 15.50
CA GLU A 24 -5.30 1.07 15.81
C GLU A 24 -5.77 -0.14 14.98
N LEU A 25 -5.42 -0.20 13.69
CA LEU A 25 -5.67 -1.37 12.84
C LEU A 25 -4.97 -2.65 13.34
N GLN A 26 -3.78 -2.55 13.92
CA GLN A 26 -3.07 -3.69 14.51
C GLN A 26 -3.72 -4.19 15.80
N GLU A 27 -4.29 -3.27 16.59
CA GLU A 27 -5.00 -3.56 17.84
C GLU A 27 -6.43 -4.09 17.58
N ALA A 28 -6.97 -3.89 16.38
CA ALA A 28 -8.32 -4.32 16.03
C ALA A 28 -8.52 -5.84 16.06
N THR A 29 -9.53 -6.28 16.81
CA THR A 29 -9.75 -7.71 17.10
C THR A 29 -10.88 -8.35 16.29
N SER A 30 -11.95 -7.62 15.99
CA SER A 30 -13.09 -8.13 15.21
C SER A 30 -12.99 -7.79 13.71
N PRO A 31 -13.67 -8.54 12.83
CA PRO A 31 -13.77 -8.19 11.41
C PRO A 31 -14.38 -6.80 11.15
N GLU A 32 -15.35 -6.40 11.97
CA GLU A 32 -16.00 -5.09 11.88
C GLU A 32 -15.02 -3.98 12.26
N HIS A 33 -14.31 -4.15 13.38
CA HIS A 33 -13.32 -3.20 13.86
C HIS A 33 -12.16 -3.05 12.86
N LYS A 34 -11.62 -4.16 12.34
CA LYS A 34 -10.58 -4.11 11.29
C LYS A 34 -11.03 -3.38 10.03
N ARG A 35 -12.31 -3.44 9.68
CA ARG A 35 -12.86 -2.74 8.51
C ARG A 35 -12.93 -1.23 8.77
N GLU A 36 -13.33 -0.84 9.96
CA GLU A 36 -13.36 0.55 10.41
C GLU A 36 -11.96 1.15 10.35
N GLU A 37 -10.98 0.56 11.05
CA GLU A 37 -9.60 1.06 11.10
C GLU A 37 -8.92 1.05 9.72
N MET A 38 -9.20 0.05 8.88
CA MET A 38 -8.72 0.06 7.49
C MET A 38 -9.29 1.26 6.70
N GLY A 39 -10.54 1.63 6.97
CA GLY A 39 -11.16 2.82 6.39
C GLY A 39 -10.42 4.10 6.81
N ASP A 40 -10.06 4.21 8.08
CA ASP A 40 -9.35 5.38 8.60
C ASP A 40 -7.91 5.48 8.07
N VAL A 41 -7.19 4.35 7.96
CA VAL A 41 -5.90 4.29 7.26
C VAL A 41 -6.02 4.81 5.82
N LEU A 42 -7.00 4.34 5.06
CA LEU A 42 -7.20 4.79 3.68
C LEU A 42 -7.55 6.28 3.63
N PHE A 43 -8.37 6.76 4.56
CA PHE A 43 -8.78 8.16 4.64
C PHE A 43 -7.60 9.09 4.94
N ILE A 44 -6.76 8.75 5.94
CA ILE A 44 -5.61 9.58 6.29
C ILE A 44 -4.54 9.56 5.20
N VAL A 45 -4.30 8.43 4.52
CA VAL A 45 -3.40 8.36 3.35
C VAL A 45 -3.91 9.25 2.20
N ALA A 46 -5.22 9.25 1.93
CA ALA A 46 -5.81 10.14 0.92
C ALA A 46 -5.65 11.62 1.32
N LYS A 47 -5.74 11.95 2.62
CA LYS A 47 -5.45 13.30 3.12
C LYS A 47 -3.99 13.70 2.93
N VAL A 48 -3.04 12.79 3.19
CA VAL A 48 -1.60 13.02 2.92
C VAL A 48 -1.39 13.36 1.44
N ALA A 49 -1.95 12.56 0.53
CA ALA A 49 -1.86 12.83 -0.91
C ALA A 49 -2.41 14.23 -1.25
N ARG A 50 -3.59 14.58 -0.72
CA ARG A 50 -4.18 15.91 -0.91
C ARG A 50 -3.29 17.04 -0.39
N TRP A 51 -2.68 16.89 0.79
CA TRP A 51 -1.76 17.88 1.37
C TRP A 51 -0.54 18.11 0.48
N LEU A 52 -0.02 17.04 -0.13
CA LEU A 52 1.10 17.07 -1.06
C LEU A 52 0.71 17.54 -2.47
N ASN A 53 -0.55 17.94 -2.71
CA ASN A 53 -1.11 18.24 -4.04
C ASN A 53 -0.97 17.07 -5.04
N ILE A 54 -1.09 15.84 -4.55
CA ILE A 54 -1.07 14.61 -5.34
C ILE A 54 -2.51 14.11 -5.51
N ASP A 55 -2.87 13.75 -6.75
CA ASP A 55 -4.09 12.99 -7.01
C ASP A 55 -3.91 11.54 -6.51
N ALA A 56 -4.61 11.18 -5.44
CA ALA A 56 -4.49 9.88 -4.80
C ALA A 56 -4.92 8.73 -5.73
N GLU A 57 -5.92 8.95 -6.58
CA GLU A 57 -6.42 7.91 -7.49
C GLU A 57 -5.40 7.64 -8.60
N GLU A 58 -4.84 8.69 -9.21
CA GLU A 58 -3.82 8.51 -10.24
C GLU A 58 -2.53 7.91 -9.65
N ALA A 59 -2.11 8.35 -8.46
CA ALA A 59 -0.96 7.75 -7.76
C ALA A 59 -1.15 6.24 -7.51
N LEU A 60 -2.35 5.82 -7.10
CA LEU A 60 -2.68 4.41 -6.93
C LEU A 60 -2.71 3.66 -8.28
N ARG A 61 -3.28 4.26 -9.33
CA ARG A 61 -3.27 3.69 -10.69
C ARG A 61 -1.84 3.47 -11.19
N GLU A 62 -0.94 4.42 -10.98
CA GLU A 62 0.47 4.29 -11.34
C GLU A 62 1.18 3.18 -10.54
N ALA A 63 0.93 3.09 -9.23
CA ALA A 63 1.44 2.02 -8.39
C ALA A 63 0.99 0.64 -8.89
N ASN A 64 -0.30 0.51 -9.27
CA ASN A 64 -0.85 -0.71 -9.85
C ASN A 64 -0.23 -1.05 -11.22
N ARG A 65 -0.03 -0.06 -12.10
CA ARG A 65 0.67 -0.26 -13.38
C ARG A 65 2.10 -0.74 -13.14
N LYS A 66 2.82 -0.16 -12.17
CA LYS A 66 4.19 -0.57 -11.79
C LYS A 66 4.22 -2.00 -11.27
N PHE A 67 3.31 -2.36 -10.37
CA PHE A 67 3.18 -3.73 -9.86
C PHE A 67 2.93 -4.72 -11.00
N ARG A 68 1.99 -4.42 -11.91
CA ARG A 68 1.67 -5.28 -13.06
C ARG A 68 2.87 -5.49 -13.97
N ARG A 69 3.64 -4.44 -14.29
CA ARG A 69 4.87 -4.58 -15.10
C ARG A 69 5.89 -5.48 -14.43
N ARG A 70 6.09 -5.33 -13.11
CA ARG A 70 7.02 -6.19 -12.35
C ARG A 70 6.55 -7.64 -12.34
N PHE A 71 5.25 -7.85 -12.10
CA PHE A 71 4.68 -9.19 -12.10
C PHE A 71 4.77 -9.87 -13.47
N GLN A 72 4.61 -9.14 -14.57
CA GLN A 72 4.81 -9.69 -15.92
C GLN A 72 6.25 -10.18 -16.13
N LYS A 73 7.27 -9.42 -15.69
CA LYS A 73 8.67 -9.89 -15.72
C LYS A 73 8.87 -11.18 -14.91
N VAL A 74 8.19 -11.29 -13.75
CA VAL A 74 8.21 -12.52 -12.95
C VAL A 74 7.62 -13.69 -13.74
N GLU A 75 6.47 -13.51 -14.37
CA GLU A 75 5.85 -14.55 -15.21
C GLU A 75 6.74 -14.98 -16.38
N GLU A 76 7.50 -14.06 -16.96
CA GLU A 76 8.48 -14.36 -18.02
C GLU A 76 9.61 -15.26 -17.50
N ILE A 77 10.21 -14.92 -16.35
CA ILE A 77 11.26 -15.73 -15.71
C ILE A 77 10.74 -17.13 -15.36
N MET A 78 9.53 -17.21 -14.80
CA MET A 78 8.91 -18.50 -14.47
C MET A 78 8.71 -19.39 -15.69
N ARG A 79 8.30 -18.78 -16.81
CA ARG A 79 8.13 -19.48 -18.08
C ARG A 79 9.47 -19.98 -18.64
N GLU A 80 10.54 -19.18 -18.52
CA GLU A 80 11.89 -19.58 -18.92
C GLU A 80 12.45 -20.73 -18.07
N GLU A 81 12.16 -20.72 -16.77
CA GLU A 81 12.55 -21.77 -15.83
C GLU A 81 11.65 -23.03 -15.91
N GLY A 82 10.54 -22.97 -16.64
CA GLY A 82 9.55 -24.06 -16.70
C GLY A 82 8.85 -24.32 -15.35
N ARG A 83 8.82 -23.31 -14.47
CA ARG A 83 8.27 -23.37 -13.12
C ARG A 83 6.92 -22.65 -13.04
N THR A 84 6.15 -22.96 -12.00
CA THR A 84 4.87 -22.29 -11.72
C THR A 84 4.93 -21.48 -10.44
N ILE A 85 4.02 -20.51 -10.28
CA ILE A 85 3.89 -19.64 -9.11
C ILE A 85 3.98 -20.40 -7.76
N GLY A 86 3.33 -21.56 -7.67
CA GLY A 86 3.29 -22.37 -6.44
C GLY A 86 4.55 -23.19 -6.17
N SER A 87 5.51 -23.22 -7.10
CA SER A 87 6.74 -24.01 -6.97
C SER A 87 7.91 -23.25 -6.33
N TYR A 88 7.75 -21.96 -6.06
CA TYR A 88 8.75 -21.11 -5.41
C TYR A 88 8.47 -21.06 -3.91
N SER A 89 9.52 -21.24 -3.11
CA SER A 89 9.51 -20.91 -1.69
C SER A 89 9.43 -19.39 -1.48
N SER A 90 9.08 -18.95 -0.27
CA SER A 90 9.02 -17.52 0.06
C SER A 90 10.35 -16.80 -0.20
N GLY A 91 11.49 -17.44 0.08
CA GLY A 91 12.81 -16.87 -0.18
C GLY A 91 13.10 -16.71 -1.68
N GLU A 92 12.78 -17.72 -2.49
CA GLU A 92 12.95 -17.61 -3.94
C GLU A 92 12.00 -16.56 -4.54
N TRP A 93 10.79 -16.41 -3.97
CA TRP A 93 9.86 -15.35 -4.33
C TRP A 93 10.42 -13.95 -4.06
N GLU A 94 11.04 -13.75 -2.90
CA GLU A 94 11.71 -12.49 -2.56
C GLU A 94 12.87 -12.20 -3.53
N GLU A 95 13.73 -13.19 -3.80
CA GLU A 95 14.83 -13.04 -4.77
C GLU A 95 14.31 -12.70 -6.17
N LEU A 96 13.25 -13.36 -6.61
CA LEU A 96 12.62 -13.12 -7.91
C LEU A 96 12.02 -11.72 -7.99
N TRP A 97 11.38 -11.27 -6.90
CA TRP A 97 10.80 -9.94 -6.80
C TRP A 97 11.85 -8.84 -6.79
N GLU A 98 12.98 -9.02 -6.10
CA GLU A 98 14.10 -8.08 -6.15
C GLU A 98 14.72 -8.00 -7.55
N LYS A 99 14.85 -9.12 -8.27
CA LYS A 99 15.35 -9.12 -9.67
C LYS A 99 14.52 -8.26 -10.62
N VAL A 100 13.20 -8.17 -10.42
CA VAL A 100 12.28 -7.43 -11.31
C VAL A 100 11.98 -6.01 -10.84
N LYS A 101 12.38 -5.66 -9.61
CA LYS A 101 12.14 -4.35 -9.00
C LYS A 101 12.95 -3.24 -9.70
N GLU A 102 14.15 -3.59 -10.16
CA GLU A 102 15.02 -2.83 -11.08
C GLU A 102 14.45 -2.77 -12.51
#